data_AF-A0A4R6GDZ4-F1
#
_entry.id   AF-A0A4R6GDZ4-F1
#
_cell.length_a   1.000
_cell.length_b   1.000
_cell.length_c   1.000
_cell.angle_alpha   90.00
_cell.angle_beta   90.00
_cell.angle_gamma   90.00
#
_symmetry.space_group_name_H-M   'P 1'
#
loop_
_entity.id
_entity.type
_entity.pdbx_description
1 polymer ?
#
loop_
_entity_poly.entity_id
_entity_poly.type
_entity_poly.pdbx_seq_one_letter_code
_entity_poly.pdbx_strand_id
1 'polypeptide(L)'
;MEESSVTAVEAPSGKSGGPSRSVLAWIIAGIATLVAALAILAYVLEQASEPRPVAQLPQDPSVEGTFRVDEDVEFLDLTPADFVSHGSYGVLEVWSTTKPADKRCLAIVAEGRVSLFRCSAPTFDTIADFDIEPALVPPAPSGEPAANIRFVLHDDLVDVYLASNPAGGYY
;
A
#
# COMPACT_ATOMS: atom_id res chain seq x y z
N MET A 1 91.07 35.49 1.55
CA MET A 1 90.13 36.64 1.53
C MET A 1 89.06 36.35 0.49
N GLU A 2 88.26 35.28 0.64
CA GLU A 2 87.33 35.00 1.76
C GLU A 2 86.34 36.16 1.92
N GLU A 3 85.03 35.97 1.89
CA GLU A 3 84.25 34.86 2.42
C GLU A 3 82.87 34.83 1.72
N SER A 4 82.44 33.67 1.23
CA SER A 4 81.07 33.45 0.72
C SER A 4 80.18 33.08 1.90
N SER A 5 79.31 34.00 2.33
CA SER A 5 78.30 33.72 3.34
C SER A 5 77.14 32.94 2.72
N VAL A 6 77.10 31.63 2.98
CA VAL A 6 75.94 30.78 2.74
C VAL A 6 74.91 31.06 3.83
N THR A 7 73.83 31.75 3.50
CA THR A 7 72.67 31.87 4.38
C THR A 7 71.81 30.63 4.21
N ALA A 8 71.79 29.78 5.24
CA ALA A 8 70.88 28.65 5.33
C ALA A 8 69.43 29.16 5.30
N VAL A 9 68.67 28.78 4.27
CA VAL A 9 67.23 28.94 4.25
C VAL A 9 66.63 27.82 5.09
N GLU A 10 66.25 28.17 6.31
CA GLU A 10 65.49 27.32 7.22
C GLU A 10 64.13 27.00 6.56
N ALA A 11 63.89 25.72 6.28
CA ALA A 11 62.61 25.25 5.78
C ALA A 11 61.55 25.46 6.89
N PRO A 12 60.40 26.10 6.62
CA PRO A 12 59.34 26.16 7.61
C PRO A 12 58.83 24.74 7.83
N SER A 13 59.11 24.22 9.04
CA SER A 13 58.52 23.00 9.58
C SER A 13 57.00 23.15 9.55
N GLY A 14 56.37 22.58 8.51
CA GLY A 14 54.93 22.52 8.38
C GLY A 14 54.35 21.76 9.57
N LYS A 15 53.75 22.49 10.51
CA LYS A 15 52.86 21.91 11.52
C LYS A 15 51.73 21.19 10.77
N SER A 16 51.75 19.87 10.77
CA SER A 16 50.58 19.05 10.45
C SER A 16 49.56 19.23 11.57
N GLY A 17 48.81 20.33 11.50
CA GLY A 17 47.66 20.56 12.37
C GLY A 17 46.55 19.58 12.01
N GLY A 18 46.49 18.43 12.69
CA GLY A 18 45.30 17.59 12.67
C GLY A 18 44.09 18.43 13.08
N PRO A 19 42.90 18.21 12.48
CA PRO A 19 41.73 19.02 12.77
C PRO A 19 41.43 19.02 14.27
N SER A 20 41.22 20.21 14.84
CA SER A 20 40.89 20.36 16.25
C SER A 20 39.63 19.57 16.58
N ARG A 21 39.53 19.04 17.81
CA ARG A 21 38.36 18.27 18.27
C ARG A 21 37.01 18.97 18.02
N SER A 22 37.01 20.31 18.02
CA SER A 22 35.82 21.10 17.70
C SER A 22 35.41 21.00 16.24
N VAL A 23 36.36 20.99 15.28
CA VAL A 23 36.07 20.81 13.85
C VAL A 23 35.50 19.41 13.59
N LEU A 24 36.08 18.38 14.22
CA LEU A 24 35.57 17.02 14.11
C LEU A 24 34.14 16.89 14.65
N ALA A 25 33.82 17.56 15.77
CA ALA A 25 32.48 17.58 16.35
C ALA A 25 31.44 18.26 15.43
N TRP A 26 31.81 19.36 14.77
CA TRP A 26 30.93 20.03 13.80
C TRP A 26 30.67 19.17 12.56
N ILE A 27 31.67 18.43 12.08
CA ILE A 27 31.49 17.49 10.96
C ILE A 27 30.53 16.36 11.36
N ILE A 28 30.70 15.78 12.56
CA ILE A 28 29.81 14.72 13.07
C ILE A 28 28.38 15.24 13.22
N ALA A 29 28.20 16.44 13.78
CA ALA A 29 26.88 17.05 13.92
C ALA A 29 26.22 17.31 12.55
N GLY A 30 26.99 17.78 11.57
CA GLY A 30 26.52 17.97 10.19
C GLY A 30 26.07 16.66 9.55
N ILE A 31 26.88 15.60 9.68
CA ILE A 31 26.55 14.26 9.15
C ILE A 31 25.30 13.71 9.85
N ALA A 32 25.21 13.80 11.18
CA ALA A 32 24.06 13.31 11.93
C ALA A 32 22.76 14.03 11.52
N THR A 33 22.82 15.34 11.31
CA THR A 33 21.67 16.14 10.85
C THR A 33 21.25 15.72 9.44
N LEU A 34 22.21 15.49 8.55
CA LEU A 34 21.94 15.03 7.19
C LEU A 34 21.27 13.65 7.18
N VAL A 35 21.77 12.70 7.99
CA VAL A 35 21.20 11.37 8.12
C VAL A 35 19.77 11.45 8.66
N ALA A 36 19.53 12.26 9.70
CA ALA A 36 18.19 12.47 10.23
C ALA A 36 17.23 13.06 9.19
N ALA A 37 17.67 14.05 8.41
CA ALA A 37 16.87 14.64 7.33
C ALA A 37 16.52 13.61 6.23
N LEU A 38 17.48 12.77 5.83
CA LEU A 38 17.25 11.71 4.86
C LEU A 38 16.30 10.63 5.38
N ALA A 39 16.41 10.26 6.66
CA ALA A 39 15.50 9.29 7.28
C ALA A 39 14.06 9.82 7.33
N ILE A 40 13.88 11.09 7.70
CA ILE A 40 12.56 11.75 7.69
C ILE A 40 12.02 11.81 6.26
N LEU A 41 12.85 12.18 5.28
CA LEU A 41 12.44 12.24 3.89
C LEU A 41 12.01 10.85 3.37
N ALA A 42 12.78 9.81 3.66
CA ALA A 42 12.42 8.44 3.29
C ALA A 42 11.09 8.02 3.91
N TYR A 43 10.88 8.29 5.20
CA TYR A 43 9.64 8.00 5.90
C TYR A 43 8.43 8.72 5.30
N VAL A 44 8.58 10.01 4.95
CA VAL A 44 7.50 10.79 4.33
C VAL A 44 7.20 10.29 2.93
N LEU A 45 8.22 9.94 2.15
CA LEU A 45 8.04 9.36 0.82
C LEU A 45 7.34 8.01 0.88
N GLU A 46 7.65 7.19 1.89
CA GLU A 46 7.02 5.90 2.12
C GLU A 46 5.53 6.08 2.45
N GLN A 47 5.17 6.98 3.38
CA GLN A 47 3.76 7.28 3.66
C GLN A 47 3.00 7.88 2.47
N ALA A 48 3.66 8.69 1.63
CA ALA A 48 3.05 9.24 0.44
C ALA A 48 2.82 8.18 -0.66
N SER A 49 3.54 7.06 -0.59
CA SER A 49 3.48 5.98 -1.58
C SER A 49 2.47 4.89 -1.27
N GLU A 50 1.87 4.88 -0.07
CA GLU A 50 0.79 3.93 0.24
C GLU A 50 -0.43 4.23 -0.66
N PRO A 51 -0.89 3.24 -1.46
CA PRO A 51 -2.10 3.41 -2.23
C PRO A 51 -3.24 3.78 -1.29
N ARG A 52 -3.94 4.88 -1.57
CA ARG A 52 -5.15 5.23 -0.84
C ARG A 52 -6.32 4.48 -1.45
N PRO A 53 -7.24 3.94 -0.63
CA PRO A 53 -8.46 3.36 -1.15
C PRO A 53 -9.28 4.44 -1.86
N VAL A 54 -9.86 4.08 -3.01
CA VAL A 54 -10.75 4.96 -3.77
C VAL A 54 -12.16 4.98 -3.18
N ALA A 55 -12.51 3.93 -2.43
CA ALA A 55 -13.74 3.83 -1.67
C ALA A 55 -13.51 2.95 -0.44
N GLN A 56 -14.25 3.22 0.62
CA GLN A 56 -14.29 2.41 1.82
C GLN A 56 -15.73 1.97 2.06
N LEU A 57 -15.92 0.67 2.24
CA LEU A 57 -17.20 0.01 2.26
C LEU A 57 -17.42 -0.63 3.64
N PRO A 58 -18.04 0.11 4.59
CA PRO A 58 -18.28 -0.40 5.93
C PRO A 58 -19.32 -1.51 5.90
N GLN A 59 -19.19 -2.45 6.83
CA GLN A 59 -20.17 -3.51 7.00
C GLN A 59 -21.55 -2.95 7.38
N ASP A 60 -22.59 -3.49 6.75
CA ASP A 60 -24.00 -3.25 7.06
C ASP A 60 -24.71 -4.58 7.34
N PRO A 61 -24.90 -4.93 8.63
CA PRO A 61 -25.59 -6.16 9.03
C PRO A 61 -27.11 -6.12 8.84
N SER A 62 -27.68 -4.98 8.45
CA SER A 62 -29.13 -4.86 8.22
C SER A 62 -29.56 -5.36 6.84
N VAL A 63 -28.61 -5.61 5.94
CA VAL A 63 -28.86 -6.04 4.57
C VAL A 63 -28.68 -7.55 4.46
N GLU A 64 -29.76 -8.24 4.09
CA GLU A 64 -29.74 -9.69 3.85
C GLU A 64 -29.32 -10.02 2.42
N GLY A 65 -28.51 -11.07 2.27
CA GLY A 65 -28.10 -11.59 0.96
C GLY A 65 -29.29 -12.16 0.18
N THR A 66 -29.47 -11.70 -1.06
CA THR A 66 -30.50 -12.21 -1.99
C THR A 66 -29.93 -12.87 -3.24
N PHE A 67 -28.60 -12.93 -3.33
CA PHE A 67 -27.87 -13.50 -4.45
C PHE A 67 -27.88 -15.03 -4.43
N ARG A 68 -27.57 -15.62 -5.57
CA ARG A 68 -27.33 -17.07 -5.68
C ARG A 68 -25.88 -17.37 -5.30
N VAL A 69 -25.73 -18.36 -4.44
CA VAL A 69 -24.43 -18.96 -4.11
C VAL A 69 -24.12 -19.97 -5.22
N ASP A 70 -22.97 -19.84 -5.88
CA ASP A 70 -22.56 -20.80 -6.91
C ASP A 70 -22.15 -22.15 -6.27
N GLU A 71 -22.21 -23.24 -7.06
CA GLU A 71 -21.97 -24.61 -6.57
C GLU A 71 -20.66 -24.73 -5.76
N ASP A 72 -19.59 -24.09 -6.22
CA ASP A 72 -18.26 -24.08 -5.56
C ASP A 72 -18.29 -23.51 -4.12
N VAL A 73 -19.22 -22.61 -3.83
CA VAL A 73 -19.43 -22.02 -2.50
C VAL A 73 -20.50 -22.78 -1.72
N GLU A 74 -21.51 -23.35 -2.39
CA GLU A 74 -22.51 -24.22 -1.77
C GLU A 74 -21.89 -25.47 -1.14
N PHE A 75 -20.79 -26.01 -1.71
CA PHE A 75 -20.04 -27.12 -1.09
C PHE A 75 -19.48 -26.80 0.30
N LEU A 76 -19.43 -25.51 0.68
CA LEU A 76 -19.02 -25.06 2.01
C LEU A 76 -20.18 -24.91 3.00
N ASP A 77 -21.39 -25.34 2.61
CA ASP A 77 -22.64 -25.23 3.40
C ASP A 77 -22.97 -23.78 3.75
N LEU A 78 -22.70 -22.87 2.80
CA LEU A 78 -22.97 -21.45 2.93
C LEU A 78 -24.27 -21.07 2.21
N THR A 79 -25.06 -20.24 2.88
CA THR A 79 -26.29 -19.65 2.35
C THR A 79 -26.14 -18.13 2.29
N PRO A 80 -26.99 -17.41 1.53
CA PRO A 80 -26.95 -15.95 1.50
C PRO A 80 -27.10 -15.29 2.89
N ALA A 81 -27.77 -15.96 3.84
CA ALA A 81 -27.94 -15.48 5.22
C ALA A 81 -26.65 -15.53 6.05
N ASP A 82 -25.63 -16.25 5.59
CA ASP A 82 -24.32 -16.32 6.25
C ASP A 82 -23.39 -15.15 5.91
N PHE A 83 -23.82 -14.30 4.98
CA PHE A 83 -23.05 -13.17 4.49
C PHE A 83 -23.54 -11.87 5.10
N VAL A 84 -22.61 -10.95 5.31
CA VAL A 84 -22.90 -9.57 5.69
C VAL A 84 -22.51 -8.64 4.55
N SER A 85 -23.38 -7.66 4.27
CA SER A 85 -23.14 -6.71 3.19
C SER A 85 -22.08 -5.68 3.58
N HIS A 86 -21.33 -5.22 2.59
CA HIS A 86 -20.52 -3.99 2.64
C HIS A 86 -21.06 -2.93 1.64
N GLY A 87 -22.22 -3.19 1.03
CA GLY A 87 -22.78 -2.34 -0.03
C GLY A 87 -22.25 -2.71 -1.40
N SER A 88 -22.07 -1.70 -2.26
CA SER A 88 -21.68 -1.90 -3.65
C SER A 88 -20.61 -0.93 -4.14
N TYR A 89 -19.86 -1.38 -5.14
CA TYR A 89 -18.94 -0.57 -5.92
C TYR A 89 -19.28 -0.70 -7.41
N GLY A 90 -20.02 0.27 -7.94
CA GLY A 90 -20.62 0.15 -9.27
C GLY A 90 -21.70 -0.93 -9.29
N VAL A 91 -21.61 -1.85 -10.24
CA VAL A 91 -22.51 -3.01 -10.34
C VAL A 91 -22.11 -4.19 -9.44
N LEU A 92 -20.97 -4.11 -8.76
CA LEU A 92 -20.47 -5.17 -7.89
C LEU A 92 -21.01 -4.99 -6.48
N GLU A 93 -21.66 -6.02 -5.96
CA GLU A 93 -22.03 -6.07 -4.54
C GLU A 93 -20.92 -6.78 -3.76
N VAL A 94 -20.59 -6.25 -2.59
CA VAL A 94 -19.47 -6.72 -1.77
C VAL A 94 -20.03 -7.29 -0.48
N TRP A 95 -19.63 -8.52 -0.18
CA TRP A 95 -20.15 -9.28 0.95
C TRP A 95 -19.01 -9.97 1.68
N SER A 96 -19.12 -10.12 2.99
CA SER A 96 -18.16 -10.88 3.78
C SER A 96 -18.85 -11.98 4.59
N THR A 97 -18.08 -12.96 5.02
CA THR A 97 -18.54 -13.95 5.99
C THR A 97 -17.35 -14.45 6.82
N THR A 98 -17.63 -14.89 8.04
CA THR A 98 -16.65 -15.58 8.88
C THR A 98 -16.68 -17.11 8.73
N LYS A 99 -17.55 -17.62 7.83
CA LYS A 99 -17.68 -19.05 7.54
C LYS A 99 -16.98 -19.43 6.23
N PRO A 100 -16.42 -20.65 6.12
CA PRO A 100 -16.37 -21.68 7.16
C PRO A 100 -15.17 -21.51 8.11
N ALA A 101 -15.34 -22.00 9.35
CA ALA A 101 -14.28 -22.15 10.35
C ALA A 101 -13.55 -20.85 10.75
N ASP A 102 -14.32 -19.79 11.07
CA ASP A 102 -13.82 -18.50 11.56
C ASP A 102 -12.78 -17.85 10.64
N LYS A 103 -12.86 -18.15 9.33
CA LYS A 103 -12.02 -17.54 8.29
C LYS A 103 -12.62 -16.22 7.85
N ARG A 104 -11.78 -15.25 7.54
CA ARG A 104 -12.24 -13.99 6.94
C ARG A 104 -12.45 -14.21 5.46
N CYS A 105 -13.70 -14.26 5.01
CA CYS A 105 -14.04 -14.51 3.62
C CYS A 105 -14.72 -13.29 3.00
N LEU A 106 -14.40 -13.05 1.74
CA LEU A 106 -14.89 -11.97 0.91
C LEU A 106 -15.54 -12.57 -0.35
N ALA A 107 -16.77 -12.16 -0.63
CA ALA A 107 -17.54 -12.51 -1.80
C ALA A 107 -17.82 -11.25 -2.64
N ILE A 108 -17.53 -11.34 -3.93
CA ILE A 108 -17.93 -10.34 -4.91
C ILE A 108 -19.08 -10.93 -5.72
N VAL A 109 -20.21 -10.25 -5.66
CA VAL A 109 -21.44 -10.64 -6.34
C VAL A 109 -21.62 -9.72 -7.54
N ALA A 110 -21.78 -10.33 -8.71
CA ALA A 110 -22.09 -9.64 -9.95
C ALA A 110 -23.28 -10.34 -10.60
N GLU A 111 -24.22 -9.57 -11.16
CA GLU A 111 -25.42 -10.11 -11.80
C GLU A 111 -26.25 -11.05 -10.87
N GLY A 112 -26.23 -10.78 -9.56
CA GLY A 112 -26.99 -11.57 -8.57
C GLY A 112 -26.43 -12.96 -8.27
N ARG A 113 -25.16 -13.22 -8.60
CA ARG A 113 -24.43 -14.48 -8.26
C ARG A 113 -23.03 -14.20 -7.71
N VAL A 114 -22.52 -15.07 -6.85
CA VAL A 114 -21.15 -14.99 -6.32
C VAL A 114 -20.15 -15.26 -7.44
N SER A 115 -19.55 -14.20 -8.00
CA SER A 115 -18.58 -14.33 -9.09
C SER A 115 -17.15 -14.59 -8.60
N LEU A 116 -16.85 -14.20 -7.36
CA LEU A 116 -15.54 -14.42 -6.75
C LEU A 116 -15.70 -14.65 -5.24
N PHE A 117 -15.04 -15.69 -4.72
CA PHE A 117 -14.99 -15.96 -3.29
C PHE A 117 -13.55 -16.21 -2.86
N ARG A 118 -13.09 -15.51 -1.83
CA ARG A 118 -11.73 -15.61 -1.29
C ARG A 118 -11.78 -15.64 0.23
N CYS A 119 -10.95 -16.46 0.84
CA CYS A 119 -10.83 -16.56 2.28
C CYS A 119 -9.37 -16.49 2.71
N SER A 120 -9.11 -15.83 3.83
CA SER A 120 -7.82 -15.82 4.52
C SER A 120 -8.00 -16.34 5.95
N ALA A 121 -6.88 -16.55 6.65
CA ALA A 121 -6.94 -16.72 8.11
C ALA A 121 -7.36 -15.40 8.76
N PRO A 122 -8.08 -15.41 9.89
CA PRO A 122 -8.61 -14.19 10.53
C PRO A 122 -7.55 -13.15 10.94
N THR A 123 -6.27 -13.52 10.99
CA THR A 123 -5.15 -12.60 11.26
C THR A 123 -4.62 -11.89 10.01
N PHE A 124 -5.13 -12.21 8.82
CA PHE A 124 -4.68 -11.67 7.54
C PHE A 124 -5.83 -10.98 6.82
N ASP A 125 -5.53 -9.90 6.12
CA ASP A 125 -6.49 -9.26 5.25
C ASP A 125 -6.84 -10.17 4.07
N THR A 126 -8.12 -10.18 3.72
CA THR A 126 -8.60 -10.98 2.58
C THR A 126 -8.59 -10.09 1.35
N ILE A 127 -7.77 -10.47 0.38
CA ILE A 127 -7.63 -9.73 -0.87
C ILE A 127 -8.37 -10.47 -1.99
N ALA A 128 -9.18 -9.73 -2.73
CA ALA A 128 -9.87 -10.20 -3.92
C ALA A 128 -9.64 -9.23 -5.07
N ASP A 129 -8.98 -9.69 -6.12
CA ASP A 129 -8.77 -8.95 -7.36
C ASP A 129 -9.84 -9.38 -8.37
N PHE A 130 -10.52 -8.40 -8.97
CA PHE A 130 -11.63 -8.61 -9.90
C PHE A 130 -11.48 -7.75 -11.15
N ASP A 131 -11.53 -8.39 -12.31
CA ASP A 131 -11.49 -7.74 -13.61
C ASP A 131 -12.90 -7.49 -14.11
N ILE A 132 -13.19 -6.24 -14.51
CA ILE A 132 -14.51 -5.83 -14.97
C ILE A 132 -14.41 -4.83 -16.12
N GLU A 133 -15.45 -4.78 -16.95
CA GLU A 133 -15.57 -3.75 -17.96
C GLU A 133 -15.62 -2.35 -17.31
N PRO A 134 -14.76 -1.40 -17.72
CA PRO A 134 -14.64 -0.11 -17.04
C PRO A 134 -15.91 0.74 -17.00
N ALA A 135 -16.85 0.51 -17.93
CA ALA A 135 -18.12 1.23 -17.96
C ALA A 135 -19.08 0.83 -16.82
N LEU A 136 -18.82 -0.28 -16.15
CA LEU A 136 -19.70 -0.84 -15.11
C LEU A 136 -19.34 -0.40 -13.69
N VAL A 137 -18.25 0.36 -13.54
CA VAL A 137 -17.73 0.80 -12.25
C VAL A 137 -17.37 2.28 -12.28
N PRO A 138 -17.32 2.95 -11.11
CA PRO A 138 -16.85 4.33 -11.05
C PRO A 138 -15.45 4.47 -11.67
N PRO A 139 -15.17 5.55 -12.41
CA PRO A 139 -13.83 5.80 -12.92
C PRO A 139 -12.85 6.04 -11.77
N ALA A 140 -11.55 5.96 -12.08
CA ALA A 140 -10.52 6.32 -11.12
C ALA A 140 -10.63 7.79 -10.70
N PRO A 141 -10.06 8.20 -9.55
CA PRO A 141 -10.03 9.60 -9.14
C PRO A 141 -9.39 10.54 -10.19
N SER A 142 -8.51 10.01 -11.06
CA SER A 142 -7.94 10.72 -12.21
C SER A 142 -8.92 10.94 -13.37
N GLY A 143 -10.07 10.26 -13.35
CA GLY A 143 -11.07 10.22 -14.43
C GLY A 143 -10.84 9.11 -15.46
N GLU A 144 -9.74 8.36 -15.37
CA GLU A 144 -9.45 7.27 -16.30
C GLU A 144 -10.36 6.04 -16.06
N PRO A 145 -10.68 5.26 -17.11
CA PRO A 145 -11.44 4.03 -16.97
C PRO A 145 -10.74 3.02 -16.05
N ALA A 146 -11.50 2.42 -15.13
CA ALA A 146 -10.99 1.47 -14.15
C ALA A 146 -11.40 0.03 -14.51
N ALA A 147 -10.44 -0.85 -14.81
CA ALA A 147 -10.72 -2.23 -15.23
C ALA A 147 -10.39 -3.29 -14.18
N ASN A 148 -9.40 -3.01 -13.32
CA ASN A 148 -8.88 -3.97 -12.33
C ASN A 148 -9.15 -3.40 -10.94
N ILE A 149 -9.96 -4.10 -10.16
CA ILE A 149 -10.37 -3.66 -8.83
C ILE A 149 -9.83 -4.63 -7.81
N ARG A 150 -9.18 -4.10 -6.77
CA ARG A 150 -8.73 -4.85 -5.62
C ARG A 150 -9.60 -4.49 -4.42
N PHE A 151 -10.24 -5.50 -3.86
CA PHE A 151 -10.96 -5.40 -2.60
C PHE A 151 -10.11 -5.99 -1.50
N VAL A 152 -9.92 -5.24 -0.42
CA VAL A 152 -9.16 -5.67 0.77
C VAL A 152 -10.10 -5.61 1.95
N LEU A 153 -10.50 -6.77 2.45
CA LEU A 153 -11.28 -6.90 3.67
C LEU A 153 -10.31 -6.96 4.86
N HIS A 154 -10.39 -5.94 5.70
CA HIS A 154 -9.73 -5.90 7.00
C HIS A 154 -10.78 -5.57 8.07
N ASP A 155 -10.83 -6.39 9.11
CA ASP A 155 -11.85 -6.32 10.16
C ASP A 155 -13.27 -6.27 9.56
N ASP A 156 -14.01 -5.18 9.79
CA ASP A 156 -15.39 -4.96 9.31
C ASP A 156 -15.46 -3.94 8.16
N LEU A 157 -14.32 -3.66 7.50
CA LEU A 157 -14.20 -2.67 6.42
C LEU A 157 -13.61 -3.30 5.16
N VAL A 158 -14.20 -2.97 4.01
CA VAL A 158 -13.59 -3.28 2.72
C VAL A 158 -13.04 -2.01 2.09
N ASP A 159 -11.72 -1.98 1.93
CA ASP A 159 -11.02 -0.97 1.16
C ASP A 159 -10.99 -1.37 -0.32
N VAL A 160 -11.38 -0.45 -1.19
CA VAL A 160 -11.39 -0.65 -2.65
C VAL A 160 -10.23 0.12 -3.25
N TYR A 161 -9.40 -0.57 -4.02
CA TYR A 161 -8.30 0.00 -4.78
C TYR A 161 -8.50 -0.25 -6.26
N LEU A 162 -8.02 0.69 -7.07
CA LEU A 162 -7.96 0.53 -8.50
C LEU A 162 -6.53 0.27 -8.91
N ALA A 163 -6.31 -0.82 -9.63
CA ALA A 163 -5.04 -1.06 -10.28
C ALA A 163 -5.06 -0.38 -11.67
N SER A 164 -4.00 0.38 -11.96
CA SER A 164 -3.70 0.79 -13.33
C SER A 164 -3.48 -0.47 -14.16
N ASN A 165 -4.07 -0.53 -15.36
CA ASN A 165 -3.97 -1.66 -16.27
C ASN A 165 -2.51 -2.15 -16.39
N PRO A 166 -2.17 -3.39 -16.00
CA PRO A 166 -0.79 -3.89 -16.00
C PRO A 166 -0.19 -3.97 -17.41
N ALA A 167 -0.98 -3.82 -18.48
CA ALA A 167 -0.52 -3.88 -19.86
C ALA A 167 0.04 -2.56 -20.42
N GLY A 168 -0.02 -1.43 -19.69
CA GLY A 168 0.47 -0.14 -20.23
C GLY A 168 -0.20 0.27 -21.56
N GLY A 169 -1.42 -0.20 -21.80
CA GLY A 169 -2.15 0.05 -23.03
C GLY A 169 -2.95 1.35 -22.96
N TYR A 170 -2.51 2.34 -23.72
CA TYR A 170 -3.31 3.50 -24.10
C TYR A 170 -4.52 3.03 -24.91
N TYR A 171 -5.69 3.62 -24.66
CA TYR A 171 -6.70 3.83 -25.69
C TYR A 171 -6.51 5.21 -26.30
#